data_AF-A0AAD0PWU3-F1
#
_entry.id   AF-A0AAD0PWU3-F1
#
_cell.length_a   1.000
_cell.length_b   1.000
_cell.length_c   1.000
_cell.angle_alpha   90.00
_cell.angle_beta   90.00
_cell.angle_gamma   90.00
#
_symmetry.space_group_name_H-M   'P 1'
#
loop_
_entity.id
_entity.type
_entity.pdbx_description
1 polymer ?
#
loop_
_entity_poly.entity_id
_entity_poly.type
_entity_poly.pdbx_seq_one_letter_code
_entity_poly.pdbx_strand_id
1 'polypeptide(L)'
;MSKTKPSLTERFVLRLSMDLRGRVAEKARRNHRSINSEILHTLDSSFDTPGEDGISIPRDISATERKLRGIIHTLGVAQQEALIALLETDPPEGCDSNGKSQKE
;
A
#
# COMPACT_ATOMS: atom_id res chain seq x y z
N MET A 1 31.22 36.67 20.24
CA MET A 1 30.05 36.04 19.59
C MET A 1 30.51 34.78 18.86
N SER A 2 30.33 33.61 19.47
CA SER A 2 30.67 32.31 18.88
C SER A 2 29.55 31.87 17.93
N LYS A 3 29.87 31.78 16.62
CA LYS A 3 28.96 31.23 15.61
C LYS A 3 28.82 29.71 15.83
N THR A 4 27.78 29.27 16.51
CA THR A 4 27.37 27.87 16.54
C THR A 4 26.90 27.49 15.14
N LYS A 5 27.71 26.70 14.43
CA LYS A 5 27.27 26.07 13.18
C LYS A 5 26.01 25.26 13.51
N PRO A 6 24.91 25.39 12.75
CA PRO A 6 23.78 24.50 12.93
C PRO A 6 24.30 23.07 12.80
N SER A 7 23.96 22.22 13.77
CA SER A 7 24.16 20.78 13.68
C SER A 7 23.27 20.26 12.55
N LEU A 8 23.66 20.50 11.28
CA LEU A 8 22.94 20.10 10.06
C LEU A 8 22.99 18.57 9.83
N THR A 9 23.21 17.79 10.88
CA THR A 9 23.47 16.35 10.81
C THR A 9 22.54 15.62 11.76
N GLU A 10 21.27 15.98 11.74
CA GLU A 10 20.24 15.10 12.26
C GLU A 10 20.22 13.84 11.39
N ARG A 11 20.75 12.74 11.91
CA ARG A 11 20.87 11.47 11.18
C ARG A 11 19.60 10.66 11.41
N PHE A 12 18.85 10.43 10.34
CA PHE A 12 17.68 9.55 10.37
C PHE A 12 18.13 8.10 10.15
N VAL A 13 17.82 7.24 11.13
CA VAL A 13 18.06 5.79 11.03
C VAL A 13 16.75 5.11 10.64
N LEU A 14 16.71 4.56 9.43
CA LEU A 14 15.54 3.84 8.92
C LEU A 14 15.72 2.33 9.13
N ARG A 15 14.71 1.68 9.70
CA ARG A 15 14.62 0.22 9.75
C ARG A 15 13.82 -0.25 8.53
N LEU A 16 14.53 -0.75 7.53
CA LEU A 16 13.93 -1.35 6.34
C LEU A 16 13.91 -2.87 6.51
N SER A 17 12.86 -3.53 6.03
CA SER A 17 12.87 -4.98 5.89
C SER A 17 14.00 -5.42 4.96
N MET A 18 14.48 -6.65 5.11
CA MET A 18 15.60 -7.16 4.31
C MET A 18 15.26 -7.13 2.81
N ASP A 19 14.02 -7.45 2.46
CA ASP A 19 13.48 -7.35 1.10
C ASP A 19 13.53 -5.92 0.55
N LEU A 20 12.96 -4.95 1.28
CA LEU A 20 12.93 -3.54 0.85
C LEU A 20 14.34 -2.96 0.70
N ARG A 21 15.23 -3.26 1.65
CA ARG A 21 16.64 -2.84 1.58
C ARG A 21 17.33 -3.42 0.35
N GLY A 22 17.08 -4.69 0.02
CA GLY A 22 17.60 -5.35 -1.18
C GLY A 22 17.13 -4.67 -2.45
N ARG A 23 15.83 -4.36 -2.55
CA ARG A 23 15.23 -3.65 -3.69
C ARG A 23 15.83 -2.25 -3.87
N VAL A 24 15.99 -1.49 -2.79
CA VAL A 24 16.62 -0.15 -2.84
C VAL A 24 18.09 -0.25 -3.24
N ALA A 25 18.84 -1.22 -2.71
CA ALA A 25 20.24 -1.41 -3.06
C ALA A 25 20.44 -1.76 -4.54
N GLU A 26 19.59 -2.62 -5.09
CA GLU A 26 19.63 -2.98 -6.51
C GLU A 26 19.28 -1.77 -7.40
N LYS A 27 18.27 -0.98 -7.02
CA LYS A 27 17.91 0.26 -7.73
C LYS A 27 19.05 1.28 -7.69
N ALA A 28 19.67 1.46 -6.52
CA ALA A 28 20.81 2.34 -6.33
C ALA A 28 22.01 1.93 -7.21
N ARG A 29 22.29 0.62 -7.30
CA ARG A 29 23.33 0.06 -8.17
C ARG A 29 23.08 0.36 -9.65
N ARG A 30 21.84 0.22 -10.12
CA ARG A 30 21.44 0.55 -11.50
C ARG A 30 21.57 2.04 -11.81
N ASN A 31 21.27 2.88 -10.83
CA ASN A 31 21.34 4.33 -10.97
C ASN A 31 22.73 4.91 -10.63
N HIS A 32 23.71 4.06 -10.32
CA HIS A 32 25.06 4.45 -9.88
C HIS A 32 25.05 5.42 -8.69
N ARG A 33 24.15 5.22 -7.73
CA ARG A 33 23.97 6.04 -6.53
C ARG A 33 24.22 5.25 -5.27
N SER A 34 24.53 5.95 -4.18
CA SER A 34 24.51 5.34 -2.84
C SER A 34 23.07 5.01 -2.44
N ILE A 35 22.89 4.03 -1.54
CA ILE A 35 21.56 3.70 -0.99
C ILE A 35 20.90 4.94 -0.39
N ASN A 36 21.65 5.77 0.33
CA ASN A 36 21.10 6.98 0.96
C ASN A 36 20.63 7.99 -0.09
N SER A 37 21.43 8.21 -1.14
CA SER A 37 21.07 9.11 -2.25
C SER A 37 19.86 8.59 -3.03
N GLU A 38 19.74 7.28 -3.19
CA GLU A 38 18.58 6.66 -3.87
C GLU A 38 17.30 6.75 -3.04
N ILE A 39 17.40 6.61 -1.70
CA ILE A 39 16.27 6.83 -0.79
C ILE A 39 15.78 8.27 -0.94
N LEU A 40 16.67 9.25 -0.84
CA LEU A 40 16.30 10.66 -0.96
C LEU A 40 15.66 10.94 -2.32
N HIS A 41 16.27 10.51 -3.41
CA HIS A 41 15.71 10.74 -4.74
C HIS A 41 14.36 10.04 -4.96
N THR A 42 14.19 8.81 -4.47
CA THR A 42 12.91 8.11 -4.58
C THR A 42 11.82 8.82 -3.78
N LEU A 43 12.15 9.33 -2.59
CA LEU A 43 11.23 10.13 -1.77
C LEU A 43 10.88 11.44 -2.48
N ASP A 44 11.87 12.18 -2.97
CA ASP A 44 11.70 13.45 -3.69
C ASP A 44 10.78 13.27 -4.91
N SER A 45 11.07 12.26 -5.74
CA SER A 45 10.22 11.90 -6.89
C SER A 45 8.81 11.47 -6.50
N SER A 46 8.60 10.91 -5.30
CA SER A 46 7.27 10.49 -4.84
C SER A 46 6.45 11.67 -4.31
N PHE A 47 7.10 12.74 -3.84
CA PHE A 47 6.43 13.96 -3.39
C PHE A 47 6.17 14.94 -4.54
N ASP A 48 7.07 15.00 -5.52
CA ASP A 48 6.99 15.90 -6.68
C ASP A 48 5.96 15.49 -7.74
N THR A 49 5.33 14.34 -7.63
CA THR A 49 4.17 13.96 -8.47
C THR A 49 2.88 14.42 -7.78
N PRO A 50 2.36 15.62 -8.07
CA PRO A 50 1.15 16.12 -7.44
C PRO A 50 -0.01 15.62 -8.31
N GLY A 51 -0.57 14.45 -7.97
CA GLY A 51 -1.94 14.18 -8.44
C GLY A 51 -2.35 12.78 -8.85
N GLU A 52 -1.61 11.70 -8.61
CA GLU A 52 -2.23 10.36 -8.52
C GLU A 52 -1.53 9.55 -7.44
N ASP A 53 -2.16 9.47 -6.27
CA ASP A 53 -1.88 8.57 -5.15
C ASP A 53 -0.40 8.41 -4.75
N GLY A 54 0.00 9.25 -3.78
CA GLY A 54 1.26 9.11 -3.05
C GLY A 54 1.49 7.66 -2.62
N ILE A 55 2.70 7.17 -2.93
CA ILE A 55 3.12 5.78 -2.72
C ILE A 55 2.34 4.80 -3.62
N SER A 56 2.71 4.74 -4.91
CA SER A 56 2.57 3.50 -5.67
C SER A 56 3.45 2.42 -5.02
N ILE A 57 2.96 1.81 -3.93
CA ILE A 57 3.46 0.53 -3.45
C ILE A 57 3.23 -0.41 -4.64
N PRO A 58 4.27 -0.99 -5.28
CA PRO A 58 4.07 -2.07 -6.21
C PRO A 58 3.81 -3.31 -5.35
N ARG A 59 2.63 -3.33 -4.75
CA ARG A 59 1.88 -4.55 -4.53
C ARG A 59 1.13 -4.70 -5.84
N ASP A 60 1.11 -5.88 -6.44
CA ASP A 60 0.26 -6.17 -7.59
C ASP A 60 -1.21 -5.97 -7.17
N ILE A 61 -1.65 -4.71 -7.12
CA ILE A 61 -3.03 -4.33 -6.89
C ILE A 61 -3.71 -4.67 -8.21
N SER A 62 -4.22 -5.90 -8.26
CA SER A 62 -5.01 -6.43 -9.36
C SER A 62 -5.98 -5.34 -9.85
N ALA A 63 -6.24 -5.27 -11.16
CA ALA A 63 -7.13 -4.26 -11.75
C ALA A 63 -8.48 -4.17 -11.00
N THR A 64 -8.93 -5.28 -10.42
CA THR A 64 -10.10 -5.38 -9.54
C THR A 64 -9.97 -4.56 -8.26
N GLU A 65 -8.82 -4.58 -7.58
CA GLU A 65 -8.62 -3.86 -6.32
C GLU A 65 -8.50 -2.34 -6.53
N ARG A 66 -7.89 -1.89 -7.64
CA ARG A 66 -7.94 -0.46 -8.01
C ARG A 66 -9.37 0.01 -8.27
N LYS A 67 -10.15 -0.80 -8.98
CA LYS A 67 -11.57 -0.52 -9.23
C LYS A 67 -12.37 -0.48 -7.93
N LEU A 68 -12.11 -1.42 -7.02
CA LEU A 68 -12.76 -1.46 -5.70
C LEU A 68 -12.43 -0.23 -4.86
N ARG A 69 -11.17 0.21 -4.83
CA ARG A 69 -10.75 1.43 -4.13
C ARG A 69 -11.44 2.68 -4.67
N GLY A 70 -11.52 2.82 -6.00
CA GLY A 70 -12.25 3.93 -6.62
C GLY A 70 -13.73 3.94 -6.26
N ILE A 71 -14.37 2.76 -6.24
CA ILE A 71 -15.77 2.61 -5.81
C ILE A 71 -15.90 3.00 -4.32
N ILE A 72 -15.09 2.44 -3.43
CA ILE A 72 -15.14 2.74 -1.99
C ILE A 72 -14.98 4.23 -1.72
N HIS A 73 -14.05 4.91 -2.39
CA HIS A 73 -13.83 6.35 -2.21
C HIS A 73 -14.98 7.24 -2.71
N THR A 74 -15.84 6.73 -3.59
CA THR A 74 -17.02 7.44 -4.11
C THR A 74 -18.31 7.13 -3.32
N LEU A 75 -18.30 6.09 -2.48
CA LEU A 75 -19.42 5.72 -1.62
C LEU A 75 -19.46 6.60 -0.35
N GLY A 76 -20.66 6.97 0.09
CA GLY A 76 -20.86 7.65 1.37
C GLY A 76 -20.66 6.72 2.57
N VAL A 77 -20.41 7.27 3.77
CA VAL A 77 -20.07 6.51 4.99
C VAL A 77 -21.05 5.36 5.29
N ALA A 78 -22.35 5.61 5.18
CA ALA A 78 -23.37 4.58 5.41
C ALA A 78 -23.29 3.40 4.41
N GLN A 79 -22.88 3.68 3.17
CA GLN A 79 -22.71 2.65 2.14
C GLN A 79 -21.39 1.88 2.32
N GLN A 80 -20.36 2.54 2.83
CA GLN A 80 -19.10 1.89 3.20
C GLN A 80 -19.30 0.92 4.36
N GLU A 81 -20.02 1.33 5.41
CA GLU A 81 -20.33 0.46 6.55
C GLU A 81 -21.17 -0.76 6.13
N ALA A 82 -22.18 -0.55 5.26
CA ALA A 82 -22.96 -1.65 4.71
C ALA A 82 -22.12 -2.61 3.86
N LEU A 83 -21.15 -2.09 3.08
CA LEU A 83 -20.23 -2.91 2.29
C LEU A 83 -19.28 -3.72 3.17
N ILE A 84 -18.78 -3.12 4.25
CA ILE A 84 -17.93 -3.82 5.23
C ILE A 84 -18.73 -4.96 5.88
N ALA A 85 -19.95 -4.69 6.32
CA ALA A 85 -20.83 -5.72 6.90
C ALA A 85 -21.12 -6.87 5.92
N LEU A 86 -21.29 -6.57 4.62
CA LEU A 86 -21.50 -7.58 3.57
C LEU A 86 -20.24 -8.40 3.25
N LEU A 87 -19.05 -7.79 3.35
CA LEU A 87 -17.78 -8.48 3.13
C LEU A 87 -17.34 -9.32 4.34
N GLU A 88 -17.78 -8.94 5.55
CA GLU A 88 -17.57 -9.72 6.79
C GLU A 88 -18.52 -10.92 6.90
N THR A 89 -19.69 -10.87 6.24
CA THR A 89 -20.53 -12.07 6.10
C THR A 89 -19.91 -13.00 5.08
N ASP A 90 -19.31 -14.10 5.54
CA ASP A 90 -18.98 -15.23 4.68
C ASP A 90 -20.22 -15.64 3.86
N PRO A 91 -20.08 -15.97 2.57
CA PRO A 91 -21.19 -16.51 1.80
C PRO A 91 -21.74 -17.75 2.52
N PRO A 92 -23.07 -17.90 2.66
CA PRO A 92 -23.63 -19.13 3.20
C PRO A 92 -23.15 -20.28 2.31
N GLU A 93 -22.35 -21.16 2.90
CA GLU A 93 -22.00 -22.47 2.34
C GLU A 93 -23.26 -23.10 1.74
N GLY A 94 -23.23 -23.32 0.42
CA GLY A 94 -24.05 -24.28 -0.30
C GLY A 94 -25.55 -24.29 -0.01
N CYS A 95 -26.32 -23.54 -0.80
CA CYS A 95 -27.70 -23.91 -1.09
C CYS A 95 -27.70 -25.15 -2.01
N ASP A 96 -27.41 -26.33 -1.47
CA ASP A 96 -27.72 -27.59 -2.15
C ASP A 96 -29.18 -27.93 -1.90
N SER A 97 -30.01 -27.41 -2.79
CA SER A 97 -31.32 -27.94 -3.10
C SER A 97 -31.20 -29.37 -3.58
N ASN A 98 -31.51 -30.38 -2.75
CA ASN A 98 -32.14 -31.59 -3.25
C ASN A 98 -33.02 -32.27 -2.21
N GLY A 99 -34.32 -32.06 -2.33
CA GLY A 99 -35.31 -32.90 -1.68
C GLY A 99 -35.36 -34.28 -2.34
N LYS A 100 -35.33 -35.33 -1.53
CA LYS A 100 -36.36 -36.37 -1.62
C LYS A 100 -36.39 -37.19 -0.34
N SER A 101 -37.52 -37.05 0.34
CA SER A 101 -38.10 -38.04 1.25
C SER A 101 -37.90 -39.46 0.73
N GLN A 102 -37.56 -40.39 1.62
CA GLN A 102 -38.48 -41.48 1.96
C GLN A 102 -38.05 -42.16 3.27
N LYS A 103 -38.94 -42.03 4.25
CA LYS A 103 -39.20 -43.06 5.27
C LYS A 103 -39.66 -44.32 4.55
N GLU A 104 -39.11 -45.48 4.89
CA GLU A 104 -39.77 -46.54 5.68
C GLU A 104 -38.75 -47.62 6.06
#